data_AF-A0A6N7XK08-F1
#
_entry.id   AF-A0A6N7XK08-F1
#
_cell.length_a   1.000
_cell.length_b   1.000
_cell.length_c   1.000
_cell.angle_alpha   90.00
_cell.angle_beta   90.00
_cell.angle_gamma   90.00
#
_symmetry.space_group_name_H-M   'P 1'
#
loop_
_entity.id
_entity.type
_entity.pdbx_description
1 polymer ?
#
loop_
_entity_poly.entity_id
_entity_poly.type
_entity_poly.pdbx_seq_one_letter_code
_entity_poly.pdbx_strand_id
1 'polypeptide(L)'
;MYIELNEDFLLNEDKILLNNYRKFRDYNVIRLDLAEAYFLINSVVEFNNKIPNLEEDSNKQHFIKEAKLSKSHLHYAIILYTKWFTATKNKPTLKPAKFFRGINEQYLETHNYIIELRNTYIVHNEKELLGLYSVNIHIDSSNEITLSCGGLEQLTIMDPILKEFKECIKIVHNYIVANEIPKYENHLKKELIEKKIIEKLVNDNMSNLL
;
A
#
# COMPACT_ATOMS: atom_id res chain seq x y z
N MET A 1 19.05 -10.10 27.13
CA MET A 1 19.35 -8.68 26.87
C MET A 1 18.90 -8.37 25.45
N TYR A 2 18.07 -7.33 25.28
CA TYR A 2 17.72 -6.80 23.97
C TYR A 2 18.49 -5.49 23.79
N ILE A 3 19.25 -5.36 22.70
CA ILE A 3 19.92 -4.12 22.34
C ILE A 3 19.31 -3.62 21.05
N GLU A 4 18.85 -2.38 21.06
CA GLU A 4 18.41 -1.71 19.85
C GLU A 4 19.62 -1.36 18.98
N LEU A 5 19.57 -1.74 17.70
CA LEU A 5 20.54 -1.31 16.71
C LEU A 5 20.06 0.00 16.09
N ASN A 6 20.55 1.13 16.61
CA ASN A 6 20.17 2.46 16.12
C ASN A 6 20.98 2.86 14.87
N GLU A 7 20.30 3.50 13.91
CA GLU A 7 20.89 4.12 12.74
C GLU A 7 21.97 5.16 13.08
N ASP A 8 21.77 5.96 14.13
CA ASP A 8 22.72 7.01 14.56
C ASP A 8 24.07 6.44 14.99
N PHE A 9 24.05 5.28 15.63
CA PHE A 9 25.26 4.55 15.96
C PHE A 9 25.97 4.07 14.68
N LEU A 10 25.20 3.49 13.75
CA LEU A 10 25.72 2.95 12.49
C LEU A 10 26.27 4.02 11.53
N LEU A 11 25.78 5.27 11.63
CA LEU A 11 26.26 6.40 10.83
C LEU A 11 27.76 6.66 11.00
N ASN A 12 28.29 6.38 12.19
CA ASN A 12 29.70 6.62 12.52
C ASN A 12 30.58 5.38 12.30
N GLU A 13 29.99 4.22 12.02
CA GLU A 13 30.70 2.94 11.92
C GLU A 13 31.11 2.60 10.49
N ASP A 14 30.13 2.39 9.61
CA ASP A 14 30.41 1.95 8.26
C ASP A 14 29.23 2.19 7.30
N LYS A 15 29.53 2.74 6.11
CA LYS A 15 28.50 3.09 5.12
C LYS A 15 27.80 1.87 4.54
N ILE A 16 28.48 0.74 4.38
CA ILE A 16 27.91 -0.50 3.81
C ILE A 16 26.99 -1.12 4.85
N LEU A 17 27.44 -1.21 6.11
CA LEU A 17 26.63 -1.67 7.24
C LEU A 17 25.34 -0.85 7.40
N LEU A 18 25.47 0.47 7.41
CA LEU A 18 24.32 1.39 7.47
C LEU A 18 23.36 1.16 6.29
N ASN A 19 23.89 0.97 5.08
CA ASN A 19 23.07 0.71 3.90
C ASN A 19 22.33 -0.62 4.00
N ASN A 20 22.98 -1.70 4.45
CA ASN A 20 22.34 -3.00 4.63
C ASN A 20 21.28 -2.97 5.74
N TYR A 21 21.54 -2.27 6.85
CA TYR A 21 20.55 -2.01 7.89
C TYR A 21 19.31 -1.29 7.34
N ARG A 22 19.50 -0.17 6.63
CA ARG A 22 18.40 0.58 6.01
C ARG A 22 17.61 -0.29 5.03
N LYS A 23 18.28 -1.07 4.19
CA LYS A 23 17.61 -1.98 3.25
C LYS A 23 16.81 -3.06 3.98
N PHE A 24 17.38 -3.71 4.99
CA PHE A 24 16.68 -4.72 5.79
C PHE A 24 15.44 -4.13 6.47
N ARG A 25 15.55 -2.95 7.09
CA ARG A 25 14.43 -2.22 7.67
C ARG A 25 13.37 -1.91 6.61
N ASP A 26 13.75 -1.24 5.53
CA ASP A 26 12.81 -0.78 4.53
C ASP A 26 12.05 -1.95 3.86
N TYR A 27 12.72 -3.08 3.57
CA TYR A 27 12.04 -4.27 3.05
C TYR A 27 11.09 -4.93 4.05
N ASN A 28 11.37 -4.83 5.35
CA ASN A 28 10.40 -5.24 6.37
C ASN A 28 9.19 -4.30 6.43
N VAL A 29 9.37 -2.99 6.27
CA VAL A 29 8.25 -2.05 6.17
C VAL A 29 7.42 -2.34 4.93
N ILE A 30 8.06 -2.55 3.77
CA ILE A 30 7.38 -2.98 2.53
C ILE A 30 6.55 -4.23 2.76
N ARG A 31 7.10 -5.25 3.44
CA ARG A 31 6.38 -6.49 3.76
C ARG A 31 5.10 -6.22 4.56
N LEU A 32 5.18 -5.39 5.61
CA LEU A 32 4.03 -5.05 6.45
C LEU A 32 2.97 -4.29 5.67
N ASP A 33 3.37 -3.29 4.90
CA ASP A 33 2.45 -2.51 4.06
C ASP A 33 1.72 -3.36 3.02
N LEU A 34 2.43 -4.30 2.37
CA LEU A 34 1.84 -5.21 1.39
C LEU A 34 0.90 -6.21 2.05
N ALA A 35 1.21 -6.70 3.25
CA ALA A 35 0.30 -7.56 4.00
C ALA A 35 -1.00 -6.80 4.35
N GLU A 36 -0.88 -5.57 4.86
CA GLU A 36 -2.04 -4.72 5.15
C GLU A 36 -2.86 -4.42 3.90
N ALA A 37 -2.23 -4.03 2.79
CA ALA A 37 -2.91 -3.82 1.51
C ALA A 37 -3.67 -5.07 1.05
N TYR A 38 -3.09 -6.27 1.21
CA TYR A 38 -3.74 -7.53 0.87
C TYR A 38 -5.02 -7.75 1.70
N PHE A 39 -4.96 -7.51 3.01
CA PHE A 39 -6.13 -7.63 3.89
C PHE A 39 -7.24 -6.64 3.51
N LEU A 40 -6.88 -5.39 3.22
CA LEU A 40 -7.83 -4.36 2.80
C LEU A 40 -8.52 -4.73 1.48
N ILE A 41 -7.78 -5.20 0.47
CA ILE A 41 -8.38 -5.68 -0.79
C ILE A 41 -9.27 -6.90 -0.56
N ASN A 42 -8.88 -7.81 0.32
CA ASN A 42 -9.73 -8.94 0.65
C ASN A 42 -11.08 -8.49 1.24
N SER A 43 -11.06 -7.50 2.14
CA SER A 43 -12.27 -6.89 2.70
C SER A 43 -13.16 -6.23 1.62
N VAL A 44 -12.54 -5.56 0.64
CA VAL A 44 -13.27 -4.95 -0.49
C VAL A 44 -13.94 -6.02 -1.35
N VAL A 45 -13.22 -7.10 -1.69
CA VAL A 45 -13.75 -8.22 -2.47
C VAL A 45 -14.91 -8.90 -1.72
N GLU A 46 -14.77 -9.11 -0.40
CA GLU A 46 -15.84 -9.69 0.43
C GLU A 46 -17.09 -8.80 0.47
N PHE A 47 -16.92 -7.47 0.54
CA PHE A 47 -18.03 -6.54 0.46
C PHE A 47 -18.72 -6.60 -0.91
N ASN A 48 -17.97 -6.58 -2.02
CA ASN A 48 -18.53 -6.65 -3.37
C ASN A 48 -19.36 -7.93 -3.59
N ASN A 49 -18.89 -9.07 -3.09
CA ASN A 49 -19.62 -10.34 -3.18
C ASN A 49 -20.93 -10.36 -2.37
N LYS A 50 -21.12 -9.45 -1.41
CA LYS A 50 -22.37 -9.32 -0.64
C LYS A 50 -23.41 -8.44 -1.34
N ILE A 51 -23.01 -7.59 -2.29
CA ILE A 51 -23.89 -6.65 -3.02
C ILE A 51 -25.09 -7.37 -3.67
N PRO A 52 -24.93 -8.51 -4.35
CA PRO A 52 -26.06 -9.21 -4.99
C PRO A 52 -27.14 -9.71 -4.01
N ASN A 53 -26.84 -9.81 -2.71
CA ASN A 53 -27.77 -10.33 -1.69
C ASN A 53 -28.49 -9.21 -0.91
N LEU A 54 -28.29 -7.94 -1.27
CA LEU A 54 -28.79 -6.78 -0.52
C LEU A 54 -30.13 -6.23 -1.01
N GLU A 55 -30.75 -6.85 -2.03
CA GLU A 55 -32.07 -6.45 -2.54
C GLU A 55 -33.20 -6.65 -1.50
N GLU A 56 -32.97 -7.41 -0.43
CA GLU A 56 -34.00 -7.75 0.57
C GLU A 56 -33.89 -6.97 1.90
N ASP A 57 -32.80 -6.24 2.15
CA ASP A 57 -32.53 -5.72 3.50
C ASP A 57 -32.87 -4.23 3.66
N SER A 58 -33.80 -3.94 4.57
CA SER A 58 -34.39 -2.61 4.82
C SER A 58 -33.44 -1.52 5.36
N ASN A 59 -32.14 -1.81 5.51
CA ASN A 59 -31.15 -0.95 6.17
C ASN A 59 -30.22 -0.20 5.20
N LYS A 60 -30.80 0.65 4.34
CA LYS A 60 -30.04 1.51 3.38
C LYS A 60 -28.90 2.31 4.01
N GLN A 61 -29.04 2.79 5.26
CA GLN A 61 -27.99 3.56 5.93
C GLN A 61 -26.77 2.72 6.32
N HIS A 62 -26.98 1.47 6.74
CA HIS A 62 -25.89 0.55 7.07
C HIS A 62 -25.07 0.23 5.82
N PHE A 63 -25.74 -0.08 4.72
CA PHE A 63 -25.11 -0.32 3.43
C PHE A 63 -24.28 0.87 2.93
N ILE A 64 -24.81 2.10 3.03
CA ILE A 64 -24.06 3.31 2.65
C ILE A 64 -22.76 3.45 3.47
N LYS A 65 -22.81 3.13 4.77
CA LYS A 65 -21.63 3.19 5.64
C LYS A 65 -20.59 2.14 5.26
N GLU A 66 -21.01 0.89 5.03
CA GLU A 66 -20.11 -0.18 4.60
C GLU A 66 -19.50 0.09 3.22
N ALA A 67 -20.28 0.60 2.28
CA ALA A 67 -19.79 1.01 0.97
C ALA A 67 -18.72 2.11 1.07
N LYS A 68 -18.91 3.10 1.94
CA LYS A 68 -17.90 4.14 2.21
C LYS A 68 -16.63 3.54 2.81
N LEU A 69 -16.75 2.62 3.76
CA LEU A 69 -15.62 1.95 4.39
C LEU A 69 -14.83 1.12 3.38
N SER A 70 -15.51 0.33 2.55
CA SER A 70 -14.90 -0.45 1.47
C SER A 70 -14.08 0.44 0.52
N LYS A 71 -14.59 1.62 0.19
CA LYS A 71 -13.87 2.60 -0.64
C LYS A 71 -12.61 3.14 0.05
N SER A 72 -12.70 3.49 1.33
CA SER A 72 -11.54 3.89 2.11
C SER A 72 -10.48 2.79 2.16
N HIS A 73 -10.89 1.53 2.33
CA HIS A 73 -9.98 0.38 2.28
C HIS A 73 -9.30 0.26 0.91
N LEU A 74 -10.05 0.38 -0.18
CA LEU A 74 -9.49 0.32 -1.53
C LEU A 74 -8.46 1.43 -1.77
N HIS A 75 -8.79 2.67 -1.43
CA HIS A 75 -7.86 3.80 -1.58
C HIS A 75 -6.58 3.58 -0.79
N TYR A 76 -6.73 3.16 0.47
CA TYR A 76 -5.58 2.96 1.33
C TYR A 76 -4.71 1.79 0.87
N ALA A 77 -5.31 0.70 0.40
CA ALA A 77 -4.58 -0.40 -0.23
C ALA A 77 -3.78 0.05 -1.47
N ILE A 78 -4.38 0.88 -2.34
CA ILE A 78 -3.67 1.46 -3.50
C ILE A 78 -2.49 2.31 -3.03
N ILE A 79 -2.65 3.15 -2.01
CA ILE A 79 -1.57 3.98 -1.46
C ILE A 79 -0.42 3.11 -0.91
N LEU A 80 -0.75 2.12 -0.07
CA LEU A 80 0.22 1.21 0.55
C LEU A 80 1.03 0.42 -0.49
N TYR A 81 0.37 -0.03 -1.56
CA TYR A 81 1.02 -0.73 -2.66
C TYR A 81 1.89 0.21 -3.50
N THR A 82 1.32 1.30 -4.02
CA THR A 82 1.96 2.17 -5.03
C THR A 82 3.09 3.03 -4.48
N LYS A 83 3.10 3.35 -3.17
CA LYS A 83 4.15 4.19 -2.56
C LYS A 83 5.56 3.62 -2.75
N TRP A 84 5.71 2.30 -2.89
CA TRP A 84 7.01 1.65 -3.08
C TRP A 84 7.46 1.57 -4.53
N PHE A 85 6.57 1.82 -5.50
CA PHE A 85 6.89 1.90 -6.92
C PHE A 85 7.05 3.35 -7.41
N THR A 86 6.51 4.30 -6.66
CA THR A 86 6.57 5.75 -6.93
C THR A 86 7.41 6.51 -5.90
N ALA A 87 8.13 5.78 -5.03
CA ALA A 87 8.93 6.32 -3.95
C ALA A 87 9.89 7.43 -4.41
N THR A 88 9.84 8.58 -3.73
CA THR A 88 10.75 9.71 -3.94
C THR A 88 12.10 9.49 -3.25
N LYS A 89 13.04 10.43 -3.51
CA LYS A 89 14.47 10.42 -3.12
C LYS A 89 14.72 9.78 -1.74
N ASN A 90 15.70 8.89 -1.67
CA ASN A 90 16.18 8.16 -0.47
C ASN A 90 15.34 6.98 0.03
N LYS A 91 14.22 6.62 -0.63
CA LYS A 91 13.50 5.36 -0.35
C LYS A 91 13.79 4.30 -1.43
N PRO A 92 13.70 3.00 -1.13
CA PRO A 92 13.78 1.95 -2.14
C PRO A 92 12.60 2.07 -3.11
N THR A 93 12.91 2.25 -4.39
CA THR A 93 11.93 2.19 -5.48
C THR A 93 11.97 0.79 -6.07
N LEU A 94 10.84 0.08 -5.95
CA LEU A 94 10.63 -1.20 -6.58
C LEU A 94 10.47 -1.02 -8.09
N LYS A 95 11.13 -1.88 -8.87
CA LYS A 95 11.00 -1.88 -10.33
C LYS A 95 9.99 -2.94 -10.74
N PRO A 96 8.86 -2.60 -11.38
CA PRO A 96 7.81 -3.57 -11.71
C PRO A 96 8.30 -4.71 -12.61
N ALA A 97 9.25 -4.42 -13.51
CA ALA A 97 9.88 -5.42 -14.36
C ALA A 97 10.55 -6.58 -13.59
N LYS A 98 10.93 -6.37 -12.32
CA LYS A 98 11.52 -7.41 -11.46
C LYS A 98 10.50 -8.47 -11.02
N PHE A 99 9.22 -8.12 -11.02
CA PHE A 99 8.14 -8.95 -10.48
C PHE A 99 7.23 -9.52 -11.57
N PHE A 100 7.01 -8.77 -12.65
CA PHE A 100 5.94 -9.07 -13.60
C PHE A 100 6.41 -9.39 -15.03
N ARG A 101 7.61 -8.96 -15.46
CA ARG A 101 8.04 -9.13 -16.85
C ARG A 101 8.33 -10.60 -17.19
N GLY A 102 7.79 -11.10 -18.31
CA GLY A 102 8.12 -12.39 -18.92
C GLY A 102 7.28 -13.59 -18.48
N ILE A 103 6.73 -13.59 -17.26
CA ILE A 103 5.89 -14.70 -16.74
C ILE A 103 4.46 -14.22 -16.42
N ASN A 104 4.31 -12.93 -16.13
CA ASN A 104 3.15 -12.38 -15.43
C ASN A 104 2.65 -11.09 -16.12
N GLU A 105 2.62 -11.07 -17.47
CA GLU A 105 2.32 -9.85 -18.23
C GLU A 105 0.94 -9.27 -17.92
N GLN A 106 -0.09 -10.10 -17.72
CA GLN A 106 -1.41 -9.64 -17.28
C GLN A 106 -1.32 -8.83 -15.97
N TYR A 107 -0.48 -9.25 -15.03
CA TYR A 107 -0.32 -8.55 -13.75
C TYR A 107 0.50 -7.26 -13.90
N LEU A 108 1.30 -7.14 -14.96
CA LEU A 108 1.95 -5.88 -15.30
C LEU A 108 0.93 -4.85 -15.79
N GLU A 109 -0.06 -5.28 -16.57
CA GLU A 109 -1.18 -4.42 -16.98
C GLU A 109 -1.99 -3.95 -15.78
N THR A 110 -2.38 -4.86 -14.90
CA THR A 110 -3.06 -4.51 -13.63
C THR A 110 -2.20 -3.57 -12.79
N HIS A 111 -0.89 -3.83 -12.64
CA HIS A 111 0.02 -2.94 -11.91
C HIS A 111 0.01 -1.52 -12.49
N ASN A 112 0.14 -1.38 -13.82
CA ASN A 112 0.16 -0.09 -14.48
C ASN A 112 -1.16 0.65 -14.28
N TYR A 113 -2.30 -0.06 -14.38
CA TYR A 113 -3.61 0.49 -14.11
C TYR A 113 -3.75 1.02 -12.67
N ILE A 114 -3.28 0.27 -11.68
CA ILE A 114 -3.29 0.70 -10.26
C ILE A 114 -2.39 1.94 -10.04
N ILE A 115 -1.23 2.01 -10.70
CA ILE A 115 -0.35 3.18 -10.64
C ILE A 115 -1.03 4.41 -11.25
N GLU A 116 -1.70 4.23 -12.40
CA GLU A 116 -2.48 5.28 -13.04
C GLU A 116 -3.62 5.75 -12.14
N LEU A 117 -4.37 4.83 -11.51
CA LEU A 117 -5.43 5.20 -10.57
C LEU A 117 -4.89 6.07 -9.43
N ARG A 118 -3.75 5.70 -8.84
CA ARG A 118 -3.10 6.53 -7.81
C ARG A 118 -2.73 7.90 -8.34
N ASN A 119 -2.01 7.95 -9.45
CA ASN A 119 -1.50 9.21 -9.99
C ASN A 119 -2.63 10.14 -10.42
N THR A 120 -3.67 9.62 -11.05
CA THR A 120 -4.76 10.42 -11.60
C THR A 120 -5.72 10.89 -10.51
N TYR A 121 -6.11 10.01 -9.58
CA TYR A 121 -7.27 10.26 -8.71
C TYR A 121 -6.97 10.37 -7.22
N ILE A 122 -5.80 9.89 -6.76
CA ILE A 122 -5.43 9.91 -5.33
C ILE A 122 -4.44 11.04 -5.03
N VAL A 123 -3.61 11.41 -6.01
CA VAL A 123 -2.50 12.37 -5.81
C VAL A 123 -2.88 13.79 -6.21
N HIS A 124 -3.88 13.93 -7.08
CA HIS A 124 -4.39 15.21 -7.53
C HIS A 124 -5.83 15.37 -7.01
N ASN A 125 -6.00 16.18 -5.95
CA ASN A 125 -7.30 16.49 -5.34
C ASN A 125 -8.33 17.06 -6.35
N GLU A 126 -7.88 17.59 -7.49
CA GLU A 126 -8.75 18.18 -8.51
C GLU A 126 -9.52 17.15 -9.35
N LYS A 127 -9.11 15.87 -9.30
CA LYS A 127 -9.77 14.74 -9.99
C LYS A 127 -10.32 13.76 -8.97
N GLU A 128 -11.10 14.29 -8.03
CA GLU A 128 -11.61 13.58 -6.86
C GLU A 128 -12.26 12.22 -7.22
N LEU A 129 -11.72 11.16 -6.61
CA LEU A 129 -12.37 9.83 -6.48
C LEU A 129 -13.67 9.88 -5.64
N LEU A 130 -14.05 11.08 -5.17
CA LEU A 130 -15.30 11.36 -4.45
C LEU A 130 -16.50 11.59 -5.37
N GLY A 131 -16.30 11.54 -6.69
CA GLY A 131 -17.36 11.55 -7.69
C GLY A 131 -17.43 12.88 -8.44
N LEU A 132 -17.79 12.81 -9.73
CA LEU A 132 -18.17 14.01 -10.47
C LEU A 132 -19.49 14.51 -9.88
N TYR A 133 -19.60 15.78 -9.53
CA TYR A 133 -20.91 16.31 -9.14
C TYR A 133 -21.71 16.61 -10.40
N SER A 134 -22.91 16.05 -10.52
CA SER A 134 -23.90 16.49 -11.50
C SER A 134 -24.84 17.49 -10.85
N VAL A 135 -25.07 18.60 -11.54
CA VAL A 135 -26.12 19.56 -11.19
C VAL A 135 -27.31 19.24 -12.07
N ASN A 136 -28.39 18.78 -11.46
CA ASN A 136 -29.63 18.45 -12.15
C ASN A 136 -30.61 19.62 -11.99
N ILE A 137 -31.24 20.00 -13.10
CA ILE A 137 -32.30 21.00 -13.14
C ILE A 137 -33.62 20.25 -13.16
N HIS A 138 -34.49 20.54 -12.20
CA HIS A 138 -35.86 20.07 -12.18
C HIS A 138 -36.77 21.26 -12.50
N ILE A 139 -37.59 21.10 -13.53
CA ILE A 139 -38.61 22.07 -13.93
C ILE A 139 -39.95 21.38 -13.70
N ASP A 140 -40.77 21.94 -12.81
CA ASP A 140 -42.08 21.37 -12.52
C ASP A 140 -43.17 21.85 -13.50
N SER A 141 -44.40 21.39 -13.31
CA SER A 141 -45.55 21.78 -14.13
C SER A 141 -45.94 23.27 -14.05
N SER A 142 -45.37 24.01 -13.08
CA SER A 142 -45.57 25.44 -12.89
C SER A 142 -44.39 26.27 -13.41
N ASN A 143 -43.42 25.65 -14.11
CA ASN A 143 -42.15 26.24 -14.53
C ASN A 143 -41.27 26.72 -13.36
N GLU A 144 -41.50 26.21 -12.15
CA GLU A 144 -40.60 26.47 -11.03
C GLU A 144 -39.32 25.66 -11.24
N ILE A 145 -38.17 26.34 -11.12
CA ILE A 145 -36.85 25.75 -11.31
C ILE A 145 -36.27 25.40 -9.95
N THR A 146 -36.00 24.12 -9.71
CA THR A 146 -35.21 23.65 -8.58
C THR A 146 -33.92 23.00 -9.04
N LEU A 147 -32.84 23.26 -8.30
CA LEU A 147 -31.52 22.68 -8.57
C LEU A 147 -31.24 21.61 -7.52
N SER A 148 -30.76 20.45 -7.97
CA SER A 148 -30.21 19.42 -7.09
C SER A 148 -28.78 19.11 -7.50
N CYS A 149 -27.92 18.83 -6.52
CA CYS A 149 -26.56 18.36 -6.76
C CYS A 149 -26.48 16.90 -6.33
N GLY A 150 -26.11 16.02 -7.26
CA GLY A 150 -25.91 14.59 -7.01
C GLY A 150 -24.46 14.21 -7.32
N GLY A 151 -23.88 13.29 -6.55
CA GLY A 151 -22.62 12.65 -6.94
C GLY A 151 -22.89 11.64 -8.06
N LEU A 152 -22.20 11.76 -9.20
CA LEU A 152 -22.08 10.71 -10.21
C LEU A 152 -21.29 9.54 -9.62
N GLU A 153 -21.68 8.35 -10.05
CA GLU A 153 -21.16 7.08 -9.58
C GLU A 153 -19.64 7.04 -9.51
N GLN A 154 -19.17 6.49 -8.38
CA GLN A 154 -17.77 6.28 -8.11
C GLN A 154 -17.18 5.23 -9.03
N LEU A 155 -15.88 5.39 -9.29
CA LEU A 155 -15.05 4.44 -10.02
C LEU A 155 -15.12 3.09 -9.30
N THR A 156 -15.97 2.20 -9.82
CA THR A 156 -16.09 0.84 -9.32
C THR A 156 -15.02 0.03 -10.01
N ILE A 157 -13.93 -0.28 -9.32
CA ILE A 157 -12.96 -1.24 -9.85
C ILE A 157 -13.69 -2.57 -9.99
N MET A 158 -13.73 -3.10 -11.21
CA MET A 158 -14.41 -4.36 -11.51
C MET A 158 -13.77 -5.52 -10.73
N ASP A 159 -14.58 -6.49 -10.31
CA ASP A 159 -14.13 -7.64 -9.52
C ASP A 159 -12.93 -8.43 -10.11
N PRO A 160 -12.82 -8.63 -11.44
CA PRO A 160 -11.63 -9.25 -12.01
C PRO A 160 -10.34 -8.47 -11.70
N ILE A 161 -10.39 -7.13 -11.80
CA ILE A 161 -9.26 -6.26 -11.52
C ILE A 161 -8.90 -6.29 -10.03
N LEU A 162 -9.89 -6.36 -9.13
CA LEU A 162 -9.62 -6.50 -7.69
C LEU A 162 -8.91 -7.81 -7.35
N LYS A 163 -9.30 -8.92 -7.99
CA LYS A 163 -8.62 -10.22 -7.84
C LYS A 163 -7.20 -10.18 -8.38
N GLU A 164 -6.99 -9.58 -9.54
CA GLU A 164 -5.66 -9.42 -10.12
C GLU A 164 -4.78 -8.49 -9.27
N PHE A 165 -5.34 -7.41 -8.72
CA PHE A 165 -4.62 -6.49 -7.84
C PHE A 165 -4.17 -7.22 -6.57
N LYS A 166 -5.06 -8.05 -5.98
CA LYS A 166 -4.72 -8.92 -4.85
C LYS A 166 -3.54 -9.86 -5.18
N GLU A 167 -3.52 -10.46 -6.36
CA GLU A 167 -2.39 -11.31 -6.79
C GLU A 167 -1.12 -10.49 -7.08
N CYS A 168 -1.23 -9.27 -7.61
CA CYS A 168 -0.09 -8.36 -7.76
C CYS A 168 0.60 -8.08 -6.42
N ILE A 169 -0.19 -7.79 -5.37
CA ILE A 169 0.33 -7.58 -4.01
C ILE A 169 1.06 -8.83 -3.52
N LYS A 170 0.44 -10.01 -3.69
CA LYS A 170 0.98 -11.29 -3.25
C LYS A 170 2.29 -11.67 -3.95
N ILE A 171 2.37 -11.46 -5.26
CA ILE A 171 3.60 -11.71 -6.04
C ILE A 171 4.76 -10.88 -5.48
N VAL A 172 4.54 -9.58 -5.28
CA VAL A 172 5.57 -8.67 -4.76
C VAL A 172 5.93 -9.06 -3.33
N HIS A 173 4.94 -9.27 -2.46
CA HIS A 173 5.14 -9.65 -1.05
C HIS A 173 5.98 -10.92 -0.94
N ASN A 174 5.60 -11.98 -1.63
CA ASN A 174 6.28 -13.27 -1.57
C ASN A 174 7.72 -13.16 -2.09
N TYR A 175 7.94 -12.37 -3.14
CA TYR A 175 9.29 -12.11 -3.61
C TYR A 175 10.15 -11.41 -2.55
N ILE A 176 9.62 -10.36 -1.91
CA ILE A 176 10.33 -9.62 -0.84
C ILE A 176 10.69 -10.54 0.32
N VAL A 177 9.73 -11.35 0.78
CA VAL A 177 9.91 -12.29 1.90
C VAL A 177 10.93 -13.37 1.57
N ALA A 178 10.87 -13.95 0.37
CA ALA A 178 11.73 -15.07 0.01
C ALA A 178 13.16 -14.63 -0.39
N ASN A 179 13.33 -13.42 -0.92
CA ASN A 179 14.58 -13.01 -1.55
C ASN A 179 15.24 -11.79 -0.90
N GLU A 180 14.53 -10.67 -0.79
CA GLU A 180 15.14 -9.40 -0.37
C GLU A 180 15.43 -9.37 1.13
N ILE A 181 14.46 -9.75 1.97
CA ILE A 181 14.65 -9.75 3.43
C ILE A 181 15.80 -10.69 3.84
N PRO A 182 15.82 -11.98 3.44
CA PRO A 182 16.89 -12.89 3.84
C PRO A 182 18.26 -12.44 3.34
N LYS A 183 18.33 -11.87 2.12
CA LYS A 183 19.57 -11.34 1.56
C LYS A 183 20.17 -10.25 2.44
N TYR A 184 19.39 -9.22 2.79
CA TYR A 184 19.90 -8.10 3.58
C TYR A 184 20.07 -8.47 5.06
N GLU A 185 19.27 -9.40 5.59
CA GLU A 185 19.47 -9.96 6.92
C GLU A 185 20.84 -10.67 7.02
N ASN A 186 21.17 -11.52 6.05
CA ASN A 186 22.43 -12.25 6.03
C ASN A 186 23.63 -11.32 5.88
N HIS A 187 23.54 -10.31 5.00
CA HIS A 187 24.59 -9.30 4.86
C HIS A 187 24.79 -8.52 6.16
N LEU A 188 23.69 -8.07 6.79
CA LEU A 188 23.75 -7.33 8.05
C LEU A 188 24.38 -8.17 9.16
N LYS A 189 23.96 -9.44 9.34
CA LYS A 189 24.56 -10.36 10.33
C LYS A 189 26.05 -10.53 10.11
N LYS A 190 26.47 -10.75 8.86
CA LYS A 190 27.89 -10.92 8.51
C LYS A 190 28.70 -9.69 8.90
N GLU A 191 28.24 -8.49 8.53
CA GLU A 191 28.97 -7.25 8.80
C GLU A 191 29.02 -6.90 10.29
N LEU A 192 27.94 -7.16 11.04
CA LEU A 192 27.91 -6.96 12.49
C LEU A 192 28.96 -7.82 13.21
N ILE A 193 29.19 -9.05 12.73
CA ILE A 193 30.21 -9.97 13.25
C ILE A 193 31.60 -9.50 12.84
N GLU A 194 31.84 -9.30 11.55
CA GLU A 194 33.17 -8.94 11.02
C GLU A 194 33.69 -7.63 11.59
N LYS A 195 32.81 -6.66 11.83
CA LYS A 195 33.16 -5.34 12.39
C LYS A 195 33.08 -5.29 13.92
N LYS A 196 32.78 -6.40 14.59
CA LYS A 196 32.66 -6.50 16.06
C LYS A 196 31.71 -5.47 16.66
N ILE A 197 30.63 -5.14 15.95
CA ILE A 197 29.67 -4.10 16.36
C ILE A 197 28.94 -4.49 17.64
N ILE A 198 28.65 -5.78 17.81
CA ILE A 198 27.96 -6.29 18.99
C ILE A 198 28.79 -6.02 20.25
N GLU A 199 30.11 -6.25 20.23
CA GLU A 199 30.99 -5.98 21.37
C GLU A 199 30.94 -4.50 21.77
N LYS A 200 31.00 -3.58 20.79
CA LYS A 200 30.89 -2.14 21.02
C LYS A 200 29.56 -1.77 21.67
N LEU A 201 28.45 -2.25 21.11
CA LEU A 201 27.10 -1.96 21.61
C LEU A 201 26.86 -2.51 23.02
N VAL A 202 27.43 -3.66 23.36
CA VAL A 202 27.33 -4.23 24.72
C VAL A 202 28.12 -3.37 25.70
N ASN A 203 29.35 -2.97 25.34
CA ASN A 203 30.21 -2.15 26.19
C ASN A 203 29.62 -0.75 26.44
N ASP A 204 29.08 -0.10 25.41
CA ASP A 204 28.44 1.21 25.53
C ASP A 204 27.21 1.16 26.44
N ASN A 205 26.37 0.13 26.30
CA ASN A 205 25.19 -0.03 27.17
C ASN A 205 25.56 -0.34 28.62
N MET A 206 26.59 -1.15 28.86
CA MET A 206 27.07 -1.43 30.21
C MET A 206 27.68 -0.19 30.87
N SER A 207 28.33 0.67 30.10
CA SER A 207 28.93 1.93 30.59
C SER A 207 27.86 2.96 30.99
N ASN A 208 26.69 2.94 30.36
CA ASN A 208 25.57 3.83 30.69
C ASN A 208 24.73 3.37 31.89
N LEU A 209 24.95 2.15 32.39
CA LEU A 209 24.26 1.59 33.55
C LEU A 209 25.03 1.78 34.87
N LEU A 210 26.26 2.29 34.81
CA LEU A 210 27.16 2.57 35.93
C LEU A 210 27.24 4.07 36.20
#